data_AF-A0A6A0HAK7-F1
#
_entry.id   AF-A0A6A0HAK7-F1
#
_cell.length_a   1.000
_cell.length_b   1.000
_cell.length_c   1.000
_cell.angle_alpha   90.00
_cell.angle_beta   90.00
_cell.angle_gamma   90.00
#
_symmetry.space_group_name_H-M   'P 1'
#
loop_
_entity.id
_entity.type
_entity.pdbx_description
1 polymer ?
#
loop_
_entity_poly.entity_id
_entity_poly.type
_entity_poly.pdbx_seq_one_letter_code
_entity_poly.pdbx_strand_id
1 'polypeptide(L)'
;MGLIRLTPDARATDPPEGLRTVLKREGPEGFARAVRQTKKLLLMDTTFRDAHQSLLATRVRTHDLLKISPFVSHRFSSLFALENWGGATFDVALRFLHECPWERLEDMRRAIPNIPFQMLLRGANGVGYTSYPDNSVHKFCELSVQAGMDIFRVFDSLNYLPNLILGMDAAGNAG
;
A
#
# COMPACT_ATOMS: atom_id res chain seq x y z
N MET A 1 23.06 -16.37 -22.53
CA MET A 1 22.09 -15.44 -21.92
C MET A 1 22.24 -15.55 -20.41
N GLY A 2 23.02 -14.65 -19.79
CA GLY A 2 23.35 -14.75 -18.37
C GLY A 2 22.11 -14.50 -17.51
N LEU A 3 21.72 -15.48 -16.68
CA LEU A 3 20.75 -15.26 -15.61
C LEU A 3 21.27 -14.12 -14.72
N ILE A 4 20.55 -13.01 -14.69
CA ILE A 4 20.73 -12.00 -13.65
C ILE A 4 20.46 -12.72 -12.33
N ARG A 5 21.52 -13.03 -11.58
CA ARG A 5 21.40 -13.49 -10.21
C ARG A 5 20.83 -12.34 -9.39
N LEU A 6 19.51 -12.35 -9.18
CA LEU A 6 18.80 -11.43 -8.28
C LEU A 6 19.12 -11.72 -6.81
N THR A 7 20.38 -11.86 -6.40
CA THR A 7 20.76 -11.88 -4.96
C THR A 7 22.27 -11.78 -4.79
N PRO A 8 22.76 -10.83 -3.99
CA PRO A 8 23.44 -11.17 -2.76
C PRO A 8 22.38 -11.48 -1.68
N ASP A 9 22.75 -12.33 -0.75
CA ASP A 9 21.94 -12.87 0.34
C ASP A 9 21.23 -11.78 1.16
N ALA A 10 20.04 -11.36 0.75
CA ALA A 10 19.21 -10.39 1.49
C ALA A 10 18.64 -10.99 2.80
N ARG A 11 19.04 -12.22 3.16
CA ARG A 11 18.57 -12.93 4.37
C ARG A 11 19.46 -12.67 5.59
N ALA A 12 20.59 -11.97 5.46
CA ALA A 12 21.55 -11.84 6.55
C ALA A 12 21.46 -10.52 7.34
N THR A 13 20.80 -9.49 6.84
CA THR A 13 20.75 -8.17 7.49
C THR A 13 19.35 -7.56 7.38
N ASP A 14 18.92 -6.83 8.40
CA ASP A 14 17.69 -6.05 8.33
C ASP A 14 17.76 -4.97 7.23
N PRO A 15 16.65 -4.68 6.54
CA PRO A 15 16.63 -3.63 5.52
C PRO A 15 16.87 -2.25 6.16
N PRO A 16 17.49 -1.28 5.43
CA PRO A 16 17.72 0.05 5.97
C PRO A 16 16.42 0.72 6.39
N GLU A 17 16.46 1.58 7.41
CA GLU A 17 15.29 2.36 7.81
C GLU A 17 14.74 3.19 6.63
N GLY A 18 13.41 3.25 6.54
CA GLY A 18 12.69 4.06 5.56
C GLY A 18 11.71 5.00 6.25
N LEU A 19 10.92 5.73 5.46
CA LEU A 19 9.97 6.70 6.00
C LEU A 19 8.88 6.07 6.86
N ARG A 20 8.67 4.75 6.78
CA ARG A 20 7.74 4.04 7.67
C ARG A 20 8.21 4.09 9.12
N THR A 21 9.52 4.07 9.38
CA THR A 21 10.07 4.21 10.73
C THR A 21 9.66 5.56 11.33
N VAL A 22 9.73 6.64 10.55
CA VAL A 22 9.27 7.97 10.97
C VAL A 22 7.77 7.95 11.25
N LEU A 23 6.97 7.37 10.34
CA LEU A 23 5.52 7.26 10.53
C LEU A 23 5.15 6.50 11.82
N LYS A 24 5.79 5.37 12.10
CA LYS A 24 5.50 4.58 13.31
C LYS A 24 5.98 5.24 14.60
N ARG A 25 7.07 6.00 14.53
CA ARG A 25 7.65 6.68 15.71
C ARG A 25 6.97 8.01 16.02
N GLU A 26 6.61 8.78 15.01
CA GLU A 26 6.17 10.18 15.14
C GLU A 26 4.74 10.42 14.63
N GLY A 27 4.06 9.38 14.18
CA GLY A 27 2.70 9.45 13.67
C GLY A 27 2.57 10.18 12.32
N PRO A 28 1.33 10.36 11.82
CA PRO A 28 1.06 11.00 10.54
C PRO A 28 1.61 12.42 10.42
N GLU A 29 1.56 13.20 11.50
CA GLU A 29 2.09 14.58 11.52
C GLU A 29 3.61 14.62 11.37
N GLY A 30 4.32 13.70 12.04
CA GLY A 30 5.78 13.58 11.92
C GLY A 30 6.21 13.11 10.54
N PHE A 31 5.49 12.14 9.97
CA PHE A 31 5.68 11.74 8.59
C PHE A 31 5.49 12.92 7.63
N ALA A 32 4.39 13.68 7.74
CA ALA A 32 4.13 14.84 6.88
C ALA A 32 5.22 15.91 7.02
N ARG A 33 5.73 16.16 8.22
CA ARG A 33 6.84 17.08 8.47
C ARG A 33 8.14 16.61 7.82
N ALA A 34 8.50 15.33 7.97
CA ALA A 34 9.69 14.76 7.34
C ALA A 34 9.64 14.83 5.81
N VAL A 35 8.46 14.57 5.23
CA VAL A 35 8.22 14.73 3.78
C VAL A 35 8.44 16.17 3.34
N ARG A 36 7.84 17.15 4.03
CA ARG A 36 8.00 18.59 3.70
C ARG A 36 9.43 19.11 3.85
N GLN A 37 10.21 18.54 4.77
CA GLN A 37 11.61 18.91 4.98
C GLN A 37 12.57 18.28 3.96
N THR A 38 12.12 17.26 3.23
CA THR A 38 12.96 16.58 2.24
C THR A 38 13.12 17.44 0.99
N LYS A 39 14.36 17.86 0.70
CA LYS A 39 14.67 18.70 -0.47
C LYS A 39 14.63 17.95 -1.81
N LYS A 40 14.82 16.63 -1.78
CA LYS A 40 14.81 15.79 -3.00
C LYS A 40 13.38 15.44 -3.38
N LEU A 41 13.13 15.22 -4.67
CA LEU A 41 11.87 14.64 -5.11
C LEU A 41 11.74 13.22 -4.56
N LEU A 42 10.70 12.99 -3.76
CA LEU A 42 10.35 11.66 -3.29
C LEU A 42 9.54 10.93 -4.36
N LEU A 43 9.77 9.62 -4.48
CA LEU A 43 9.10 8.77 -5.46
C LEU A 43 8.23 7.75 -4.76
N MET A 44 7.07 7.49 -5.35
CA MET A 44 6.20 6.39 -4.96
C MET A 44 6.19 5.37 -6.09
N ASP A 45 6.50 4.12 -5.78
CA ASP A 45 6.42 3.03 -6.76
C ASP A 45 4.99 2.51 -6.86
N THR A 46 4.50 2.31 -8.09
CA THR A 46 3.17 1.77 -8.39
C THR A 46 3.20 0.40 -9.04
N THR A 47 4.39 -0.22 -9.12
CA THR A 47 4.60 -1.49 -9.82
C THR A 47 3.71 -2.60 -9.24
N PHE A 48 3.44 -2.56 -7.93
CA PHE A 48 2.68 -3.59 -7.22
C PHE A 48 1.16 -3.37 -7.27
N ARG A 49 0.68 -2.25 -7.84
CA ARG A 49 -0.77 -1.93 -7.92
C ARG A 49 -1.14 -1.36 -9.28
N ASP A 50 -0.90 -0.08 -9.53
CA ASP A 50 -1.45 0.62 -10.69
C ASP A 50 -0.83 0.16 -12.01
N ALA A 51 0.48 -0.10 -12.04
CA ALA A 51 1.18 -0.46 -13.28
C ALA A 51 0.58 -1.71 -13.94
N HIS A 52 0.40 -2.79 -13.16
CA HIS A 52 -0.18 -4.02 -13.69
C HIS A 52 -1.71 -3.97 -13.78
N GLN A 53 -2.38 -3.10 -13.03
CA GLN A 53 -3.79 -2.80 -13.27
C GLN A 53 -4.00 -2.19 -14.66
N SER A 54 -3.10 -1.29 -15.10
CA SER A 54 -3.15 -0.70 -16.44
C SER A 54 -2.71 -1.68 -17.55
N LEU A 55 -1.61 -2.40 -17.33
CA LEU A 55 -0.94 -3.15 -18.41
C LEU A 55 -1.33 -4.63 -18.49
N LEU A 56 -1.74 -5.23 -17.37
CA LEU A 56 -1.92 -6.68 -17.23
C LEU A 56 -3.27 -7.05 -16.59
N ALA A 57 -4.27 -6.17 -16.70
CA ALA A 57 -5.62 -6.36 -16.13
C ALA A 57 -5.59 -6.81 -14.66
N THR A 58 -4.64 -6.28 -13.88
CA THR A 58 -4.48 -6.55 -12.45
C THR A 58 -4.10 -8.01 -12.13
N ARG A 59 -3.53 -8.77 -13.07
CA ARG A 59 -3.29 -10.22 -12.93
C ARG A 59 -1.95 -10.61 -12.30
N VAL A 60 -1.16 -9.67 -11.80
CA VAL A 60 0.08 -10.01 -11.09
C VAL A 60 -0.23 -10.66 -9.73
N ARG A 61 0.36 -11.82 -9.49
CA ARG A 61 0.06 -12.72 -8.36
C ARG A 61 0.89 -12.41 -7.13
N THR A 62 0.38 -12.79 -5.95
CA THR A 62 1.09 -12.64 -4.68
C THR A 62 2.48 -13.29 -4.72
N HIS A 63 2.58 -14.46 -5.36
CA HIS A 63 3.84 -15.19 -5.51
C HIS A 63 4.97 -14.34 -6.10
N ASP A 64 4.72 -13.67 -7.22
CA ASP A 64 5.74 -12.90 -7.94
C ASP A 64 6.11 -11.63 -7.18
N LEU A 65 5.13 -10.96 -6.57
CA LEU A 65 5.34 -9.78 -5.74
C LEU A 65 6.20 -10.11 -4.51
N LEU A 66 5.91 -11.21 -3.81
CA LEU A 66 6.68 -11.64 -2.64
C LEU A 66 8.10 -12.04 -3.00
N LYS A 67 8.30 -12.69 -4.16
CA LYS A 67 9.63 -13.13 -4.60
C LYS A 67 10.62 -11.97 -4.73
N ILE A 68 10.16 -10.79 -5.15
CA ILE A 68 11.02 -9.60 -5.31
C ILE A 68 10.96 -8.64 -4.09
N SER A 69 9.99 -8.80 -3.20
CA SER A 69 9.78 -7.92 -2.04
C SER A 69 11.02 -7.69 -1.16
N PRO A 70 11.83 -8.72 -0.81
CA PRO A 70 13.07 -8.51 -0.03
C PRO A 70 14.07 -7.59 -0.74
N PHE A 71 14.22 -7.73 -2.06
CA PHE A 71 15.06 -6.84 -2.84
C PHE A 71 14.52 -5.40 -2.80
N VAL A 72 13.20 -5.24 -2.92
CA VAL A 72 12.56 -3.92 -2.87
C VAL A 72 12.83 -3.23 -1.54
N SER A 73 12.62 -3.96 -0.44
CA SER A 73 12.86 -3.46 0.93
C SER A 73 14.30 -2.98 1.13
N HIS A 74 15.28 -3.70 0.60
CA HIS A 74 16.70 -3.34 0.76
C HIS A 74 17.17 -2.23 -0.18
N ARG A 75 16.72 -2.24 -1.44
CA ARG A 75 17.27 -1.38 -2.50
C ARG A 75 16.50 -0.10 -2.73
N PHE A 76 15.23 -0.05 -2.31
CA PHE A 76 14.35 1.09 -2.49
C PHE A 76 13.81 1.62 -1.16
N SER A 77 14.59 1.49 -0.07
CA SER A 77 14.22 1.95 1.28
C SER A 77 13.89 3.46 1.35
N SER A 78 14.39 4.25 0.40
CA SER A 78 14.16 5.70 0.31
C SER A 78 12.86 6.10 -0.42
N LEU A 79 12.03 5.15 -0.86
CA LEU A 79 10.73 5.47 -1.47
C LEU A 79 9.82 6.20 -0.46
N PHE A 80 9.03 7.14 -0.98
CA PHE A 80 7.92 7.76 -0.25
C PHE A 80 6.97 6.70 0.28
N ALA A 81 6.53 5.84 -0.63
CA ALA A 81 5.63 4.72 -0.36
C ALA A 81 5.71 3.71 -1.52
N LEU A 82 5.19 2.53 -1.24
CA LEU A 82 4.92 1.49 -2.24
C LEU A 82 3.40 1.34 -2.34
N GLU A 83 2.85 1.69 -3.50
CA GLU A 83 1.44 1.47 -3.75
C GLU A 83 1.21 0.01 -4.15
N ASN A 84 0.52 -0.74 -3.29
CA ASN A 84 0.41 -2.19 -3.41
C ASN A 84 -1.00 -2.75 -3.17
N TRP A 85 -1.99 -1.89 -2.93
CA TRP A 85 -3.33 -2.34 -2.54
C TRP A 85 -4.44 -1.35 -2.93
N GLY A 86 -5.69 -1.79 -2.80
CA GLY A 86 -6.86 -1.01 -3.23
C GLY A 86 -7.05 -1.01 -4.75
N GLY A 87 -7.88 -0.10 -5.25
CA GLY A 87 -8.31 -0.12 -6.65
C GLY A 87 -8.95 -1.47 -7.02
N ALA A 88 -8.59 -2.03 -8.18
CA ALA A 88 -9.14 -3.31 -8.63
C ALA A 88 -8.48 -4.55 -7.98
N THR A 89 -7.38 -4.37 -7.24
CA THR A 89 -6.59 -5.53 -6.73
C THR A 89 -7.38 -6.40 -5.76
N PHE A 90 -8.27 -5.81 -4.96
CA PHE A 90 -9.05 -6.54 -3.96
C PHE A 90 -10.05 -7.51 -4.61
N ASP A 91 -10.87 -7.02 -5.55
CA ASP A 91 -11.82 -7.86 -6.29
C ASP A 91 -11.10 -8.87 -7.18
N VAL A 92 -10.06 -8.44 -7.90
CA VAL A 92 -9.35 -9.32 -8.84
C VAL A 92 -8.63 -10.46 -8.15
N ALA A 93 -8.01 -10.20 -7.00
CA ALA A 93 -7.35 -11.25 -6.20
C ALA A 93 -8.34 -12.37 -5.85
N LEU A 94 -9.52 -12.01 -5.33
CA LEU A 94 -10.55 -12.97 -4.93
C LEU A 94 -11.18 -13.67 -6.15
N ARG A 95 -11.60 -12.88 -7.15
CA ARG A 95 -12.44 -13.35 -8.26
C ARG A 95 -11.65 -14.14 -9.31
N PHE A 96 -10.43 -13.73 -9.63
CA PHE A 96 -9.69 -14.25 -10.78
C PHE A 96 -8.36 -14.92 -10.43
N LEU A 97 -7.71 -14.48 -9.35
CA LEU A 97 -6.46 -15.11 -8.91
C LEU A 97 -6.70 -16.22 -7.88
N HIS A 98 -7.89 -16.25 -7.28
CA HIS A 98 -8.26 -17.16 -6.19
C HIS A 98 -7.28 -17.07 -5.01
N GLU A 99 -6.86 -15.84 -4.70
CA GLU A 99 -5.92 -15.51 -3.63
C GLU A 99 -6.57 -14.51 -2.67
N CYS A 100 -6.25 -14.61 -1.38
CA CYS A 100 -6.74 -13.66 -0.39
C CYS A 100 -5.94 -12.34 -0.47
N PRO A 101 -6.58 -11.17 -0.71
CA PRO A 101 -5.86 -9.90 -0.75
C PRO A 101 -5.31 -9.52 0.63
N TRP A 102 -5.94 -9.94 1.72
CA TRP A 102 -5.47 -9.68 3.09
C TRP A 102 -4.17 -10.41 3.39
N GLU A 103 -4.09 -11.71 3.06
CA GLU A 103 -2.85 -12.48 3.18
C GLU A 103 -1.72 -11.85 2.35
N ARG A 104 -2.02 -11.41 1.12
CA ARG A 104 -1.06 -10.65 0.28
C ARG A 104 -0.52 -9.43 1.02
N LEU A 105 -1.38 -8.63 1.64
CA LEU A 105 -0.96 -7.43 2.38
C LEU A 105 -0.06 -7.79 3.57
N GLU A 106 -0.46 -8.76 4.38
CA GLU A 106 0.29 -9.20 5.56
C GLU A 106 1.65 -9.82 5.20
N ASP A 107 1.69 -10.70 4.21
CA ASP A 107 2.93 -11.32 3.74
C ASP A 107 3.90 -10.27 3.18
N MET A 108 3.40 -9.34 2.37
CA MET A 108 4.20 -8.24 1.84
C MET A 108 4.65 -7.30 2.97
N ARG A 109 3.81 -7.08 3.97
CA ARG A 109 4.14 -6.24 5.12
C ARG A 109 5.32 -6.83 5.89
N ARG A 110 5.30 -8.15 6.12
CA ARG A 110 6.42 -8.91 6.70
C ARG A 110 7.70 -8.81 5.87
N ALA A 111 7.58 -8.85 4.54
CA ALA A 111 8.73 -8.83 3.63
C ALA A 111 9.35 -7.44 3.39
N ILE A 112 8.62 -6.33 3.64
CA ILE A 112 9.08 -4.96 3.32
C ILE A 112 8.97 -4.00 4.51
N PRO A 113 9.41 -4.33 5.74
CA PRO A 113 8.98 -3.66 6.99
C PRO A 113 9.24 -2.14 7.09
N ASN A 114 10.06 -1.57 6.20
CA ASN A 114 10.63 -0.23 6.25
C ASN A 114 9.98 0.81 5.31
N ILE A 115 9.23 0.39 4.28
CA ILE A 115 8.61 1.31 3.30
C ILE A 115 7.12 1.46 3.61
N PRO A 116 6.56 2.70 3.65
CA PRO A 116 5.13 2.92 3.84
C PRO A 116 4.33 2.24 2.73
N PHE A 117 3.28 1.54 3.11
CA PHE A 117 2.33 0.99 2.14
C PHE A 117 1.21 1.99 1.85
N GLN A 118 0.93 2.21 0.57
CA GLN A 118 -0.18 3.04 0.14
C GLN A 118 -1.25 2.20 -0.57
N MET A 119 -2.51 2.54 -0.30
CA MET A 119 -3.64 2.07 -1.11
C MET A 119 -4.47 3.21 -1.69
N LEU A 120 -5.20 2.88 -2.76
CA LEU A 120 -6.27 3.72 -3.30
C LEU A 120 -7.61 3.34 -2.67
N LEU A 121 -8.29 4.30 -2.04
CA LEU A 121 -9.58 4.12 -1.35
C LEU A 121 -10.64 5.03 -1.97
N ARG A 122 -11.78 4.46 -2.38
CA ARG A 122 -12.95 5.26 -2.81
C ARG A 122 -13.77 5.61 -1.57
N GLY A 123 -13.90 6.90 -1.26
CA GLY A 123 -14.36 7.38 0.05
C GLY A 123 -15.63 6.71 0.60
N ALA A 124 -16.72 6.68 -0.18
CA ALA A 124 -18.00 6.09 0.24
C ALA A 124 -18.17 4.58 -0.04
N ASN A 125 -17.21 3.96 -0.72
CA ASN A 125 -17.35 2.58 -1.22
C ASN A 125 -16.22 1.65 -0.75
N GLY A 126 -15.20 2.18 -0.09
CA GLY A 126 -13.97 1.46 0.21
C GLY A 126 -13.30 0.95 -1.08
N VAL A 127 -13.32 -0.38 -1.25
CA VAL A 127 -12.81 -1.10 -2.43
C VAL A 127 -13.90 -1.84 -3.20
N GLY A 128 -15.18 -1.66 -2.84
CA GLY A 128 -16.31 -2.32 -3.49
C GLY A 128 -17.00 -1.47 -4.56
N TYR A 129 -18.02 -2.04 -5.19
CA TYR A 129 -18.73 -1.46 -6.33
C TYR A 129 -20.13 -0.91 -6.00
N THR A 130 -20.59 -1.09 -4.77
CA THR A 130 -21.89 -0.59 -4.29
C THR A 130 -21.70 0.44 -3.18
N SER A 131 -22.72 1.22 -2.85
CA SER A 131 -22.70 2.05 -1.66
C SER A 131 -22.76 1.16 -0.42
N TYR A 132 -21.90 1.44 0.56
CA TYR A 132 -21.90 0.75 1.84
C TYR A 132 -22.25 1.74 2.95
N PRO A 133 -22.85 1.28 4.06
CA PRO A 133 -23.01 2.13 5.23
C PRO A 133 -21.64 2.50 5.81
N ASP A 134 -21.56 3.69 6.41
CA ASP A 134 -20.32 4.31 6.92
C ASP A 134 -19.51 3.36 7.82
N ASN A 135 -20.19 2.59 8.66
CA ASN A 135 -19.56 1.61 9.56
C ASN A 135 -18.72 0.56 8.82
N SER A 136 -19.12 0.19 7.60
CA SER A 136 -18.34 -0.73 6.76
C SER A 136 -17.02 -0.09 6.30
N VAL A 137 -17.05 1.19 5.94
CA VAL A 137 -15.86 1.94 5.53
C VAL A 137 -14.91 2.11 6.71
N HIS A 138 -15.43 2.50 7.87
CA HIS A 138 -14.64 2.58 9.11
C HIS A 138 -13.98 1.24 9.46
N LYS A 139 -14.75 0.14 9.45
CA LYS A 139 -14.19 -1.17 9.78
C LYS A 139 -13.16 -1.64 8.77
N PHE A 140 -13.37 -1.35 7.49
CA PHE A 140 -12.41 -1.66 6.43
C PHE A 140 -11.07 -0.94 6.65
N CYS A 141 -11.09 0.36 6.97
CA CYS A 141 -9.88 1.12 7.25
C CYS A 141 -9.16 0.60 8.51
N GLU A 142 -9.91 0.32 9.58
CA GLU A 142 -9.36 -0.25 10.83
C GLU A 142 -8.60 -1.56 10.56
N LEU A 143 -9.23 -2.50 9.85
CA LEU A 143 -8.61 -3.77 9.49
C LEU A 143 -7.42 -3.60 8.54
N SER A 144 -7.50 -2.64 7.61
CA SER A 144 -6.40 -2.31 6.68
C SER A 144 -5.16 -1.83 7.42
N VAL A 145 -5.31 -0.94 8.41
CA VAL A 145 -4.20 -0.48 9.25
C VAL A 145 -3.63 -1.63 10.08
N GLN A 146 -4.49 -2.47 10.69
CA GLN A 146 -4.07 -3.65 11.45
C GLN A 146 -3.25 -4.63 10.60
N ALA A 147 -3.65 -4.86 9.35
CA ALA A 147 -2.92 -5.70 8.40
C ALA A 147 -1.61 -5.07 7.87
N GLY A 148 -1.41 -3.76 8.10
CA GLY A 148 -0.15 -3.06 7.83
C GLY A 148 -0.20 -2.00 6.72
N MET A 149 -1.40 -1.54 6.34
CA MET A 149 -1.54 -0.34 5.51
C MET A 149 -1.12 0.90 6.28
N ASP A 150 -0.45 1.84 5.60
CA ASP A 150 0.10 3.04 6.24
C ASP A 150 -0.49 4.34 5.67
N ILE A 151 -0.85 4.38 4.38
CA ILE A 151 -1.33 5.59 3.68
C ILE A 151 -2.57 5.27 2.86
N PHE A 152 -3.64 6.03 3.08
CA PHE A 152 -4.88 5.94 2.30
C PHE A 152 -4.98 7.14 1.36
N ARG A 153 -4.92 6.88 0.05
CA ARG A 153 -5.26 7.88 -0.96
C ARG A 153 -6.77 7.86 -1.18
N VAL A 154 -7.47 8.77 -0.50
CA VAL A 154 -8.93 8.91 -0.59
C VAL A 154 -9.29 9.70 -1.84
N PHE A 155 -10.22 9.16 -2.64
CA PHE A 155 -10.79 9.88 -3.78
C PHE A 155 -12.30 9.64 -3.90
N ASP A 156 -12.96 10.52 -4.64
CA ASP A 156 -14.34 10.38 -5.07
C ASP A 156 -14.41 10.56 -6.60
N SER A 157 -15.23 9.76 -7.26
CA SER A 157 -15.32 9.77 -8.74
C SER A 157 -15.86 11.07 -9.33
N LEU A 158 -16.54 11.90 -8.53
CA LEU A 158 -17.15 13.16 -8.94
C LEU A 158 -16.61 14.36 -8.13
N ASN A 159 -15.52 14.16 -7.37
CA ASN A 159 -15.00 15.15 -6.41
C ASN A 159 -16.06 15.64 -5.40
N TYR A 160 -16.99 14.77 -5.02
CA TYR A 160 -18.00 15.11 -4.03
C TYR A 160 -17.41 15.10 -2.62
N LEU A 161 -17.27 16.29 -2.03
CA LEU A 161 -16.56 16.51 -0.78
C LEU A 161 -17.08 15.66 0.41
N PRO A 162 -18.39 15.46 0.63
CA PRO A 162 -18.87 14.63 1.73
C PRO A 162 -18.34 13.19 1.69
N ASN A 163 -18.22 12.58 0.51
CA ASN A 163 -17.65 11.24 0.36
C ASN A 163 -16.15 11.23 0.69
N LEU A 164 -15.43 12.29 0.33
CA LEU A 164 -14.01 12.43 0.67
C LEU A 164 -13.83 12.55 2.18
N ILE A 165 -14.64 13.38 2.85
CA ILE A 165 -14.60 13.56 4.31
C ILE A 165 -14.82 12.23 5.02
N LEU A 166 -15.84 11.46 4.64
CA LEU A 166 -16.08 10.13 5.21
C LEU A 166 -14.85 9.21 5.09
N GLY A 167 -14.24 9.15 3.91
CA GLY A 167 -13.05 8.31 3.70
C GLY A 167 -11.82 8.81 4.48
N MET A 168 -11.65 10.13 4.59
CA MET A 168 -10.58 10.76 5.37
C MET A 168 -10.77 10.51 6.87
N ASP A 169 -11.98 10.66 7.38
CA ASP A 169 -12.34 10.40 8.78
C ASP A 169 -12.17 8.92 9.12
N ALA A 170 -12.60 8.02 8.23
CA ALA A 170 -12.42 6.58 8.43
C ALA A 170 -10.95 6.16 8.46
N ALA A 171 -10.12 6.70 7.56
CA ALA A 171 -8.69 6.44 7.57
C ALA A 171 -8.00 7.06 8.79
N GLY A 172 -8.29 8.33 9.11
CA GLY A 172 -7.68 9.04 10.24
C GLY A 172 -8.02 8.43 11.59
N ASN A 173 -9.26 7.95 11.77
CA ASN A 173 -9.67 7.27 13.00
C ASN A 173 -9.03 5.87 13.17
N ALA A 174 -8.51 5.28 12.09
CA ALA A 174 -7.83 3.98 12.15
C ALA A 174 -6.37 4.07 12.63
N GLY A 175 -5.77 5.27 12.62
CA GLY A 175 -4.38 5.55 13.03
C GLY A 175 -3.43 5.74 11.86
#